data_AF-A0A8C0GY62-F1
#
_entry.id   AF-A0A8C0GY62-F1
#
_cell.length_a   1.000
_cell.length_b   1.000
_cell.length_c   1.000
_cell.angle_alpha   90.00
_cell.angle_beta   90.00
_cell.angle_gamma   90.00
#
_symmetry.space_group_name_H-M   'P 1'
#
loop_
_entity.id
_entity.type
_entity.pdbx_description
1 polymer ?
#
loop_
_entity_poly.entity_id
_entity_poly.type
_entity_poly.pdbx_seq_one_letter_code
_entity_poly.pdbx_strand_id
1 'polypeptide(L)' 'GVISDKELETLYVQANQFALASHFLWACWALIQDKYSTIDFNFFRYARLRFKQYFKAKSVVTALEMPK' A
#
# COMPACT_ATOMS: atom_id res chain seq x y z
N GLY A 1 -27.49 -6.38 8.27
CA GLY A 1 -27.14 -5.82 9.59
C GLY A 1 -26.69 -4.39 9.39
N VAL A 2 -27.04 -3.48 10.29
CA VAL A 2 -26.61 -2.08 10.22
C VAL A 2 -25.13 -2.01 10.62
N ILE A 3 -24.28 -1.41 9.80
CA ILE A 3 -22.86 -1.16 10.12
C ILE A 3 -22.78 0.13 10.94
N SER A 4 -22.05 0.10 12.04
CA SER A 4 -21.80 1.29 12.85
C SER A 4 -20.72 2.19 12.24
N ASP A 5 -20.79 3.49 12.51
CA ASP A 5 -19.76 4.44 12.06
C ASP A 5 -18.37 4.05 12.59
N LYS A 6 -18.29 3.53 13.82
CA LYS A 6 -17.05 3.04 14.43
C LYS A 6 -16.42 1.88 13.66
N GLU A 7 -17.22 0.92 13.20
CA GLU A 7 -16.72 -0.21 12.39
C GLU A 7 -16.23 0.28 11.03
N LEU A 8 -16.95 1.23 10.42
CA LEU A 8 -16.57 1.82 9.14
C LEU A 8 -15.25 2.59 9.24
N GLU A 9 -15.08 3.43 10.26
CA GLU A 9 -13.85 4.19 10.50
C GLU A 9 -12.68 3.26 10.83
N THR A 10 -12.90 2.23 11.64
CA THR A 10 -11.88 1.22 11.95
C THR A 10 -11.35 0.56 10.69
N LEU A 11 -12.27 0.11 9.82
CA LEU A 11 -11.90 -0.52 8.55
C LEU A 11 -11.15 0.45 7.64
N TYR A 12 -11.58 1.72 7.60
CA TYR A 12 -10.90 2.77 6.83
C TYR A 12 -9.44 2.93 7.26
N VAL A 13 -9.16 3.03 8.56
CA VAL A 13 -7.79 3.19 9.08
C VAL A 13 -6.94 1.97 8.72
N GLN A 14 -7.46 0.77 9.02
CA GLN A 14 -6.75 -0.48 8.75
C GLN A 14 -6.45 -0.67 7.26
N ALA A 15 -7.44 -0.45 6.39
CA ALA A 15 -7.27 -0.58 4.95
C ALA A 15 -6.16 0.34 4.41
N ASN A 16 -6.09 1.59 4.89
CA ASN A 16 -5.04 2.53 4.49
C ASN A 16 -3.65 2.09 4.97
N GLN A 17 -3.53 1.59 6.20
CA GLN A 17 -2.27 1.04 6.71
C GLN A 17 -1.79 -0.17 5.91
N PHE A 18 -2.69 -1.10 5.57
CA PHE A 18 -2.36 -2.25 4.73
C PHE A 18 -2.08 -1.86 3.28
N ALA A 19 -2.73 -0.82 2.74
CA ALA A 19 -2.40 -0.27 1.43
C ALA A 19 -0.96 0.27 1.41
N LEU A 20 -0.53 0.95 2.47
CA LEU A 20 0.86 1.40 2.63
C LEU A 20 1.83 0.21 2.64
N ALA A 21 1.58 -0.81 3.46
CA ALA A 21 2.40 -2.03 3.50
C ALA A 21 2.44 -2.73 2.13
N SER A 22 1.31 -2.80 1.43
CA SER A 22 1.18 -3.35 0.09
C SER A 22 2.06 -2.60 -0.92
N HIS A 23 2.05 -1.26 -0.93
CA HIS A 23 2.94 -0.49 -1.81
C HIS A 23 4.41 -0.83 -1.63
N PHE A 24 4.88 -0.97 -0.38
CA PHE A 24 6.26 -1.36 -0.12
C PHE A 24 6.56 -2.78 -0.59
N LEU A 25 5.71 -3.75 -0.21
CA LEU A 25 5.87 -5.17 -0.57
C LEU A 25 5.96 -5.36 -2.08
N TRP A 26 5.01 -4.81 -2.83
CA TRP A 26 4.97 -4.97 -4.29
C TRP A 26 6.08 -4.20 -5.02
N ALA A 27 6.63 -3.15 -4.41
CA ALA A 27 7.81 -2.50 -4.95
C ALA A 27 9.04 -3.42 -4.85
N CYS A 28 9.26 -4.06 -3.70
CA CYS A 28 10.33 -5.04 -3.51
C CYS A 28 10.16 -6.27 -4.41
N TRP A 29 8.94 -6.82 -4.49
CA TRP A 29 8.63 -7.92 -5.40
C TRP A 29 8.99 -7.57 -6.85
N ALA A 30 8.65 -6.36 -7.30
CA ALA A 30 8.94 -5.93 -8.66
C ALA A 30 10.44 -5.77 -8.93
N LEU A 31 11.24 -5.30 -7.97
CA LEU A 31 12.71 -5.26 -8.13
C LEU A 31 13.30 -6.67 -8.31
N ILE A 32 12.75 -7.67 -7.63
CA ILE A 32 13.15 -9.07 -7.82
C ILE A 32 12.73 -9.54 -9.21
N GLN A 33 11.50 -9.25 -9.63
CA GLN A 33 11.00 -9.64 -10.95
C GLN A 33 11.76 -8.99 -12.11
N ASP A 34 12.23 -7.74 -11.96
CA ASP A 34 13.02 -7.05 -12.98
C ASP A 34 14.29 -7.83 -13.38
N LYS A 35 14.83 -8.63 -12.45
CA LYS A 35 16.00 -9.49 -12.70
C LYS A 35 15.65 -10.89 -13.20
N TYR A 36 14.54 -11.47 -12.77
CA TYR A 36 14.29 -12.91 -12.93
C TYR A 36 13.05 -13.27 -13.76
N SER A 37 12.14 -12.32 -14.00
CA SER A 37 10.90 -12.59 -14.71
C SER A 37 11.12 -12.73 -16.21
N THR A 38 10.34 -13.60 -16.84
CA THR A 38 10.27 -13.74 -18.31
C THR A 38 9.07 -12.99 -18.90
N ILE A 39 8.26 -12.34 -18.07
CA ILE A 39 7.09 -11.57 -18.49
C ILE A 39 7.57 -10.26 -19.13
N ASP A 40 7.07 -9.94 -20.32
CA ASP A 40 7.32 -8.64 -20.99
C ASP A 40 6.56 -7.52 -20.27
N PHE A 41 7.20 -7.00 -19.22
CA PHE A 41 6.66 -5.94 -18.39
C PHE A 41 7.79 -5.10 -17.78
N ASN A 42 7.58 -3.79 -17.66
CA ASN A 42 8.57 -2.89 -17.08
C ASN A 42 8.50 -2.89 -15.54
N PHE A 43 9.11 -3.90 -14.93
CA PHE A 43 9.11 -4.10 -13.49
C PHE A 43 9.85 -2.99 -12.73
N PHE A 44 11.00 -2.51 -13.22
CA PHE A 44 11.70 -1.39 -12.60
C PHE A 44 10.84 -0.12 -12.50
N ARG A 45 10.15 0.24 -13.60
CA ARG A 45 9.22 1.39 -13.59
C ARG A 45 8.08 1.17 -12.60
N TYR A 46 7.54 -0.04 -12.55
CA TYR A 46 6.48 -0.38 -11.60
C TYR A 46 6.96 -0.26 -10.15
N ALA A 47 8.13 -0.81 -9.81
CA ALA A 47 8.73 -0.68 -8.49
C ALA A 47 8.88 0.79 -8.07
N ARG A 48 9.38 1.64 -8.99
CA ARG A 48 9.50 3.09 -8.76
C ARG A 48 8.15 3.75 -8.48
N LEU A 49 7.11 3.41 -9.23
CA LEU A 49 5.75 3.94 -9.01
C LEU A 49 5.20 3.52 -7.65
N ARG A 50 5.40 2.25 -7.27
CA ARG A 50 4.95 1.71 -5.98
C ARG A 50 5.67 2.38 -4.80
N PHE A 51 7.00 2.53 -4.85
CA PHE A 51 7.74 3.27 -3.82
C PHE A 51 7.34 4.74 -3.75
N LYS A 52 7.16 5.41 -4.90
CA LYS A 52 6.70 6.81 -4.93
C LYS A 52 5.37 6.96 -4.20
N GLN A 53 4.43 6.05 -4.44
CA GLN A 53 3.13 6.09 -3.75
C GLN A 53 3.26 5.77 -2.25
N TYR A 54 4.10 4.80 -1.87
CA TYR A 54 4.41 4.52 -0.47
C TYR A 54 4.90 5.79 0.25
N PHE A 55 5.96 6.44 -0.25
CA PHE A 55 6.54 7.60 0.40
C PHE A 55 5.61 8.81 0.39
N LYS A 56 4.80 8.99 -0.66
CA LYS A 56 3.78 10.04 -0.73
C LYS A 56 2.69 9.85 0.34
N ALA A 57 2.20 8.62 0.52
CA ALA A 57 1.09 8.33 1.43
C ALA A 57 1.55 8.15 2.90
N LYS A 58 2.83 7.84 3.13
CA LYS A 58 3.36 7.45 4.44
C LYS A 58 2.95 8.39 5.57
N SER A 59 3.22 9.69 5.45
CA SER A 59 2.94 10.65 6.52
C SER A 59 1.46 10.73 6.88
N VAL A 60 0.58 10.75 5.87
CA VAL A 60 -0.88 10.81 6.06
C VAL A 60 -1.38 9.54 6.73
N VAL A 61 -0.99 8.37 6.21
CA VAL A 61 -1.49 7.09 6.71
C VAL A 61 -0.99 6.80 8.13
N THR A 62 0.26 7.16 8.45
CA THR A 62 0.79 6.96 9.82
C THR A 62 0.20 7.92 10.84
N ALA A 63 -0.46 9.00 10.40
CA ALA A 63 -1.15 9.94 11.27
C ALA A 63 -2.62 9.57 11.52
N LEU A 64 -3.15 8.52 10.88
CA LEU A 64 -4.52 8.06 11.14
C LEU A 64 -4.61 7.42 12.54
N GLU A 65 -5.59 7.86 13.32
CA GLU A 65 -5.88 7.33 14.65
C GLU A 65 -7.08 6.37 14.59
N MET A 66 -7.05 5.35 15.45
CA MET A 66 -8.18 4.45 15.60
C MET A 66 -9.34 5.15 16.30
N PRO A 67 -10.60 4.90 15.90
CA PRO A 67 -11.76 5.47 16.58
C PRO A 67 -11.84 4.96 18.03
N LYS A 68 -12.21 5.86 18.94
CA LYS A 68 -12.34 5.58 20.39
C LYS A 68 -13.47 4.59 20.67
#